data_AF-A0A8H8C7Z0-F1
#
_entry.id   AF-A0A8H8C7Z0-F1
#
_cell.length_a   1.000
_cell.length_b   1.000
_cell.length_c   1.000
_cell.angle_alpha   90.00
_cell.angle_beta   90.00
_cell.angle_gamma   90.00
#
_symmetry.space_group_name_H-M   'P 1'
#
loop_
_entity.id
_entity.type
_entity.pdbx_description
1 polymer ?
#
loop_
_entity_poly.entity_id
_entity_poly.type
_entity_poly.pdbx_seq_one_letter_code
_entity_poly.pdbx_strand_id
1 'polypeptide(L)'
;MSAVKNIAFVALGAAGAVFAVNTIAKPQTSHSIAGAVRTQLDNYNDTVHPEQDRRDTIFDRTKIMNDVKTRKPWNMTYAEKQRVAHE
;
A
#
# COMPACT_ATOMS: atom_id res chain seq x y z
N MET A 1 48.92 -2.24 -36.35
CA MET A 1 48.02 -2.81 -35.33
C MET A 1 47.67 -4.22 -35.75
N SER A 2 47.90 -5.22 -34.91
CA SER A 2 47.64 -6.64 -35.23
C SER A 2 46.13 -6.89 -35.36
N ALA A 3 45.70 -7.58 -36.41
CA ALA A 3 44.31 -7.95 -36.67
C ALA A 3 43.63 -8.63 -35.46
N VAL A 4 44.42 -9.34 -34.64
CA VAL A 4 43.97 -9.99 -33.40
C VAL A 4 43.45 -8.98 -32.37
N LYS A 5 44.08 -7.79 -32.24
CA LYS A 5 43.60 -6.73 -31.34
C LYS A 5 42.24 -6.21 -31.80
N ASN A 6 42.06 -6.02 -33.11
CA ASN A 6 40.81 -5.49 -33.66
C ASN A 6 39.66 -6.50 -33.49
N ILE A 7 39.93 -7.80 -33.69
CA ILE A 7 38.93 -8.86 -33.45
C ILE A 7 38.52 -8.91 -31.98
N ALA A 8 39.47 -8.78 -31.04
CA ALA A 8 39.17 -8.77 -29.61
C ALA A 8 38.29 -7.57 -29.20
N PHE A 9 38.55 -6.37 -29.74
CA PHE A 9 37.72 -5.19 -29.47
C PHE A 9 36.32 -5.32 -30.04
N VAL A 10 36.17 -5.87 -31.25
CA VAL A 10 34.85 -6.11 -31.86
C VAL A 10 34.06 -7.15 -31.07
N ALA A 11 34.70 -8.23 -30.62
CA ALA A 11 34.06 -9.25 -29.80
C ALA A 11 33.59 -8.70 -28.44
N LEU A 12 34.42 -7.88 -27.78
CA LEU A 12 34.06 -7.23 -26.52
C LEU A 12 32.89 -6.24 -26.70
N GLY A 13 32.91 -5.44 -27.77
CA GLY A 13 31.82 -4.52 -28.08
C GLY A 13 30.50 -5.25 -28.36
N ALA A 14 30.56 -6.33 -29.14
CA ALA A 14 29.39 -7.16 -29.44
C ALA A 14 28.81 -7.82 -28.17
N ALA A 15 29.67 -8.37 -27.30
CA ALA A 15 29.23 -8.96 -26.04
C ALA A 15 28.60 -7.92 -25.10
N GLY A 16 29.19 -6.73 -25.00
CA GLY A 16 28.65 -5.62 -24.21
C GLY A 16 27.28 -5.16 -24.72
N ALA A 17 27.11 -5.07 -26.04
CA ALA A 17 25.83 -4.68 -26.66
C ALA A 17 24.73 -5.73 -26.39
N VAL A 18 25.04 -7.02 -26.52
CA VAL A 18 24.07 -8.10 -26.22
C VAL A 18 23.67 -8.08 -24.74
N PHE A 19 24.62 -7.87 -23.83
CA PHE A 19 24.33 -7.77 -22.40
C PHE A 19 23.45 -6.55 -22.08
N ALA A 20 23.78 -5.38 -22.63
CA ALA A 20 23.00 -4.16 -22.44
C ALA A 20 21.57 -4.31 -22.97
N VAL A 21 21.40 -4.84 -24.18
CA VAL A 21 20.07 -5.11 -24.76
C VAL A 21 19.31 -6.11 -23.89
N ASN A 22 19.93 -7.19 -23.42
CA ASN A 22 19.26 -8.17 -22.55
C ASN A 22 18.85 -7.57 -21.19
N THR A 23 19.59 -6.58 -20.69
CA THR A 23 19.30 -5.94 -19.39
C THR A 23 18.23 -4.86 -19.52
N ILE A 24 18.25 -4.10 -20.63
CA ILE A 24 17.30 -3.00 -20.91
C ILE A 24 15.98 -3.54 -21.48
N ALA A 25 16.05 -4.52 -22.39
CA ALA A 25 14.88 -5.07 -23.07
C ALA A 25 14.11 -6.10 -22.23
N LYS A 26 14.72 -6.63 -21.16
CA LYS A 26 13.96 -7.34 -20.15
C LYS A 26 13.25 -6.30 -19.30
N PRO A 27 11.90 -6.27 -19.29
CA PRO A 27 11.20 -5.43 -18.34
C PRO A 27 11.69 -5.87 -16.96
N GLN A 28 12.35 -4.96 -16.23
CA GLN A 28 12.70 -5.19 -14.85
C GLN A 28 11.42 -5.61 -14.16
N THR A 29 11.38 -6.89 -13.82
CA THR A 29 10.19 -7.58 -13.40
C THR A 29 9.58 -6.81 -12.24
N SER A 30 8.44 -6.19 -12.50
CA SER A 30 7.44 -5.74 -11.52
C SER A 30 6.93 -6.89 -10.63
N HIS A 31 7.53 -8.09 -10.73
CA HIS A 31 7.39 -9.21 -9.80
C HIS A 31 7.63 -8.81 -8.35
N SER A 32 8.48 -7.82 -8.05
CA SER A 32 8.64 -7.34 -6.67
C SER A 32 7.43 -6.53 -6.19
N ILE A 33 6.91 -5.62 -7.00
CA ILE A 33 5.80 -4.74 -6.61
C ILE A 33 4.48 -5.51 -6.60
N ALA A 34 4.18 -6.27 -7.65
CA ALA A 34 2.96 -7.07 -7.71
C ALA A 34 2.96 -8.21 -6.68
N GLY A 35 4.14 -8.75 -6.34
CA GLY A 35 4.30 -9.69 -5.23
C GLY A 35 4.09 -9.02 -3.88
N ALA A 36 4.77 -7.89 -3.63
CA ALA A 36 4.65 -7.14 -2.38
C ALA A 36 3.23 -6.64 -2.12
N VAL A 37 2.52 -6.13 -3.14
CA VAL A 37 1.13 -5.69 -3.02
C VAL A 37 0.20 -6.85 -2.68
N ARG A 38 0.40 -8.03 -3.29
CA ARG A 38 -0.38 -9.23 -2.93
C ARG A 38 -0.11 -9.66 -1.49
N THR A 39 1.16 -9.74 -1.08
CA THR A 39 1.50 -10.08 0.31
C THR A 39 0.93 -9.07 1.32
N GLN A 40 0.91 -7.77 0.98
CA GLN A 40 0.26 -6.77 1.82
C GLN A 40 -1.25 -6.97 1.91
N LEU A 41 -1.90 -7.34 0.80
CA LEU A 41 -3.34 -7.61 0.77
C LEU A 41 -3.70 -8.88 1.55
N ASP A 42 -2.91 -9.95 1.39
CA ASP A 42 -3.09 -11.21 2.12
C ASP A 42 -2.92 -10.96 3.63
N ASN A 43 -1.85 -10.27 4.03
CA ASN A 43 -1.62 -9.91 5.43
C ASN A 43 -2.75 -9.04 6.00
N TYR A 44 -3.28 -8.07 5.23
CA TYR A 44 -4.39 -7.23 5.69
C TYR A 44 -5.66 -8.06 5.91
N ASN A 45 -5.99 -8.97 4.99
CA ASN A 45 -7.17 -9.83 5.11
C ASN A 45 -7.05 -10.84 6.27
N ASP A 46 -5.84 -11.33 6.56
CA ASP A 46 -5.59 -12.29 7.64
C ASP A 46 -5.53 -11.62 9.03
N THR A 47 -5.10 -10.35 9.11
CA THR A 47 -4.92 -9.65 10.40
C THR A 47 -6.07 -8.71 10.74
N VAL A 48 -6.72 -8.14 9.74
CA VAL A 48 -7.82 -7.20 9.92
C VAL A 48 -9.11 -7.94 9.61
N HIS A 49 -9.72 -8.47 10.66
CA HIS A 49 -11.14 -8.79 10.64
C HIS A 49 -11.88 -7.57 11.14
N PRO A 50 -12.29 -6.62 10.27
CA PRO A 50 -13.13 -5.54 10.73
C PRO A 50 -14.40 -6.17 11.29
N GLU A 51 -14.67 -5.97 12.58
CA GLU A 51 -15.97 -6.29 13.14
C GLU A 51 -17.00 -5.41 12.42
N GLN A 52 -17.64 -5.99 11.41
CA GLN A 52 -18.71 -5.31 10.69
C GLN A 52 -19.95 -5.36 11.57
N ASP A 53 -20.10 -4.37 12.45
CA ASP A 53 -21.40 -4.13 13.06
C ASP A 53 -22.39 -3.82 11.93
N ARG A 54 -23.46 -4.60 11.85
CA ARG A 54 -24.52 -4.51 10.84
C ARG A 54 -25.15 -3.11 10.79
N ARG A 55 -24.98 -2.29 11.83
CA ARG A 55 -25.43 -0.89 11.91
C ARG A 55 -24.35 0.14 11.53
N ASP A 56 -23.09 -0.27 11.47
CA ASP A 56 -21.92 0.55 11.09
C ASP A 56 -21.88 0.72 9.57
N THR A 57 -22.96 1.28 9.03
CA THR A 57 -22.96 1.80 7.66
C THR A 57 -22.05 3.03 7.63
N ILE A 58 -21.52 3.38 6.45
CA ILE A 58 -20.81 4.66 6.22
C ILE A 58 -21.62 5.89 6.69
N PHE A 59 -22.93 5.70 6.93
CA PHE A 59 -23.88 6.68 7.41
C PHE A 59 -24.49 6.32 8.77
N ASP A 60 -23.77 5.64 9.69
CA ASP A 60 -24.22 5.59 11.09
C ASP A 60 -24.11 6.99 11.71
N ARG A 61 -25.13 7.79 11.44
CA ARG A 61 -25.29 9.14 11.93
C ARG A 61 -25.25 9.17 13.45
N THR A 62 -25.67 8.11 14.14
CA THR A 62 -25.66 8.07 15.60
C THR A 62 -24.23 7.99 16.11
N LYS A 63 -23.42 7.08 15.56
CA LYS A 63 -21.99 6.95 15.89
C LYS A 63 -21.23 8.23 15.57
N ILE A 64 -21.41 8.79 14.37
CA ILE A 64 -20.76 10.05 13.96
C ILE A 64 -21.15 11.20 14.90
N MET A 65 -22.44 11.33 15.23
CA MET A 65 -22.90 12.39 16.13
C MET A 65 -22.37 12.20 17.55
N ASN A 66 -22.29 10.96 18.04
CA ASN A 66 -21.70 10.66 19.34
C ASN A 66 -20.20 11.00 19.36
N ASP A 67 -19.44 10.59 18.34
CA ASP A 67 -18.01 10.92 18.22
C ASP A 67 -17.75 12.43 18.20
N VAL A 68 -18.56 13.17 17.43
CA VAL A 68 -18.48 14.64 17.38
C VAL A 68 -18.77 15.25 18.74
N LYS A 69 -19.77 14.73 19.46
CA LYS A 69 -20.13 15.20 20.81
C LYS A 69 -19.06 14.87 21.84
N THR A 70 -18.41 13.70 21.75
CA THR A 70 -17.28 13.33 22.62
C THR A 70 -16.09 14.27 22.42
N ARG A 71 -15.78 14.63 21.18
CA ARG A 71 -14.70 15.60 20.86
C ARG A 71 -15.06 17.04 21.20
N LYS A 72 -16.35 17.38 21.21
CA LYS A 72 -16.87 18.72 21.48
C LYS A 72 -18.00 18.66 22.51
N PRO A 73 -17.68 18.52 23.82
CA PRO A 73 -18.67 18.26 24.87
C PRO A 73 -19.71 19.38 25.05
N TRP A 74 -19.43 20.59 24.55
CA TRP A 74 -20.40 21.68 24.52
C TRP A 74 -21.58 21.43 23.56
N ASN A 75 -21.45 20.50 22.61
CA ASN A 75 -22.54 20.06 21.73
C ASN A 75 -23.44 18.97 22.35
N MET A 76 -23.12 18.49 23.55
CA MET A 76 -23.98 17.56 24.30
C MET A 76 -25.10 18.33 24.99
N THR A 77 -26.30 17.75 24.98
CA THR A 77 -27.42 18.21 25.80
C THR A 77 -27.16 17.97 27.29
N TYR A 78 -27.91 18.65 28.15
CA TYR A 78 -27.79 18.47 29.60
C TYR A 78 -28.05 17.03 30.05
N ALA A 79 -29.07 16.38 29.49
CA ALA A 79 -29.40 14.98 29.78
C ALA A 79 -28.27 14.02 29.34
N GLU A 80 -27.64 14.27 28.19
CA GLU A 80 -26.51 13.46 27.72
C GLU A 80 -25.29 13.61 28.63
N LYS A 81 -25.02 14.83 29.13
CA LYS A 81 -23.93 15.06 30.10
C LYS A 81 -24.18 14.34 31.42
N GLN A 82 -25.41 14.33 31.92
CA GLN A 82 -25.75 13.58 33.12
C GLN A 82 -25.54 12.08 32.92
N ARG A 83 -25.97 11.53 31.78
CA ARG A 83 -25.78 10.10 31.48
C ARG A 83 -24.30 9.69 31.48
N VAL A 84 -23.43 10.46 30.82
CA VAL A 84 -21.97 10.20 30.79
C VAL A 84 -21.34 10.36 32.18
N ALA A 85 -21.85 11.24 33.04
CA ALA A 85 -21.35 11.40 34.40
C ALA A 85 -21.73 10.23 35.34
N HIS A 86 -22.67 9.38 34.92
CA HIS A 86 -23.19 8.24 35.67
C HIS A 86 -22.83 6.86 35.07
N GLU A 87 -22.17 6.85 33.90
CA GLU A 87 -21.53 5.67 33.29
C GLU A 87 -20.06 5.57 33.75
#